data_AF-A0A2Z6P9T6-F1
#
_entry.id   AF-A0A2Z6P9T6-F1
#
_cell.length_a   1.000
_cell.length_b   1.000
_cell.length_c   1.000
_cell.angle_alpha   90.00
_cell.angle_beta   90.00
_cell.angle_gamma   90.00
#
_symmetry.space_group_name_H-M   'P 1'
#
loop_
_entity.id
_entity.type
_entity.pdbx_description
1 polymer ?
#
loop_
_entity_poly.entity_id
_entity_poly.type
_entity_poly.pdbx_seq_one_letter_code
_entity_poly.pdbx_strand_id
1 'polypeptide(L)' 'MQEFHILRVFFVQVHPPKTPVIKEVYLHPTKAYWIKCNVEDVALGCLGVAACGGIFRDSFVATLGCFARHIGISFVFHA' A
#
# COMPACT_ATOMS: atom_id res chain seq x y z
N MET A 1 34.24 9.66 -16.22
CA MET A 1 32.80 9.70 -15.89
C MET A 1 32.04 9.76 -17.22
N GLN A 2 31.90 8.61 -17.89
CA GLN A 2 31.41 8.49 -19.29
C GLN A 2 30.36 7.37 -19.39
N GLU A 3 29.58 7.18 -18.33
CA GLU A 3 28.45 6.27 -18.32
C GLU A 3 27.19 7.14 -18.34
N PHE A 4 26.05 6.65 -18.85
CA PHE A 4 24.74 7.35 -18.95
C PHE A 4 24.42 8.13 -20.24
N HIS A 5 25.29 8.18 -21.27
CA HIS A 5 24.89 8.76 -22.57
C HIS A 5 23.72 8.02 -23.24
N ILE A 6 23.62 6.70 -23.01
CA ILE A 6 22.53 5.87 -23.53
C ILE A 6 21.15 6.28 -22.99
N LEU A 7 21.08 6.86 -21.78
CA LEU A 7 19.82 7.29 -21.17
C LEU A 7 19.20 8.48 -21.91
N ARG A 8 20.00 9.28 -22.61
CA ARG A 8 19.51 10.37 -23.47
C ARG A 8 18.77 9.85 -24.71
N VAL A 9 19.18 8.70 -25.26
CA VAL A 9 18.51 8.08 -26.41
C VAL A 9 17.09 7.65 -26.04
N PHE A 10 16.89 7.25 -24.78
CA PHE A 10 15.59 6.84 -24.24
C PHE A 10 14.78 8.00 -23.64
N PHE A 11 15.20 9.26 -23.84
CA PHE A 11 14.56 10.45 -23.26
C PHE A 11 14.39 10.40 -21.73
N VAL A 12 15.21 9.60 -21.04
CA VAL A 12 15.17 9.51 -19.59
C VAL A 12 15.76 10.80 -19.02
N GLN A 13 14.99 11.49 -18.18
CA GLN A 13 15.49 12.63 -17.43
C GLN A 13 16.66 12.17 -16.55
N VAL A 14 17.86 12.68 -16.85
CA VAL A 14 19.10 12.33 -16.14
C VAL A 14 19.21 13.03 -14.77
N HIS A 15 18.15 13.73 -14.34
CA HIS A 15 18.04 14.28 -13.00
C HIS A 15 17.19 13.31 -12.16
N PRO A 16 17.83 12.48 -11.31
CA PRO A 16 17.05 11.65 -10.39
C PRO A 16 16.17 12.56 -9.53
N PRO A 17 14.90 12.17 -9.27
CA PRO A 17 14.05 12.90 -8.35
C PRO A 17 14.73 13.00 -6.99
N LYS A 18 14.42 14.06 -6.23
CA LYS A 18 14.91 14.20 -4.85
C LYS A 18 14.62 12.92 -4.08
N THR A 19 15.62 12.40 -3.36
CA THR A 19 15.48 11.21 -2.52
C THR A 19 14.22 11.35 -1.67
N PRO A 20 13.30 10.36 -1.69
CA PRO A 20 12.10 10.42 -0.87
C PRO A 20 12.50 10.52 0.60
N VAL A 21 11.81 11.40 1.33
CA VAL A 21 12.02 11.53 2.78
C VAL A 21 11.44 10.30 3.45
N ILE A 22 12.31 9.47 4.05
CA ILE A 22 11.89 8.36 4.89
C ILE A 22 11.28 8.96 6.15
N LYS A 23 9.95 8.83 6.30
CA LYS A 23 9.26 9.20 7.53
C LYS A 23 9.10 7.96 8.39
N GLU A 24 9.58 8.04 9.62
CA GLU A 24 9.30 7.03 10.63
C GLU A 24 7.80 7.07 10.98
N VAL A 25 7.15 5.91 10.96
CA VAL A 25 5.75 5.75 11.36
C VAL A 25 5.74 4.89 12.61
N TYR A 26 5.45 5.51 13.75
CA TYR A 26 5.30 4.79 15.02
C TYR A 26 3.96 4.06 15.03
N LEU A 27 4.01 2.73 14.94
CA LEU A 27 2.86 1.85 15.20
C LEU A 27 2.65 1.75 16.73
N HIS A 28 1.94 2.72 17.29
CA HIS A 28 1.51 2.62 18.68
C HIS A 28 0.47 1.50 18.84
N PRO A 29 0.51 0.72 19.94
CA PRO A 29 -0.55 -0.21 20.26
C PRO A 29 -1.87 0.55 20.35
N THR A 30 -2.96 -0.10 19.91
CA THR A 30 -4.29 0.47 19.96
C THR A 30 -4.59 0.95 21.38
N LYS A 31 -5.02 2.22 21.51
CA LYS A 31 -5.47 2.73 22.80
C LYS A 31 -6.56 1.82 23.34
N ALA A 32 -6.62 1.66 24.66
CA ALA A 32 -7.69 0.91 25.30
C ALA A 32 -9.06 1.37 24.77
N TYR A 33 -9.96 0.42 24.54
CA TYR A 33 -11.32 0.63 24.00
C TYR A 33 -11.40 1.04 22.52
N TRP A 34 -10.28 1.09 21.79
CA TRP A 34 -10.31 1.28 20.34
C TRP A 34 -10.46 -0.06 19.61
N ILE A 35 -11.21 -0.02 18.51
CA ILE A 35 -11.27 -1.12 17.55
C ILE A 35 -10.35 -0.77 16.38
N LYS A 36 -9.33 -1.59 16.13
CA LYS A 36 -8.48 -1.51 14.95
C LYS A 36 -9.10 -2.28 13.80
N CYS A 37 -9.20 -1.68 12.63
CA CYS A 37 -9.48 -2.40 11.39
C CYS A 37 -8.18 -2.55 10.59
N ASN A 38 -7.72 -3.77 10.38
CA ASN A 38 -6.68 -4.05 9.39
C ASN A 38 -7.39 -4.38 8.08
N VAL A 39 -7.05 -3.69 7.00
CA VAL A 39 -7.62 -3.91 5.66
C VAL A 39 -6.51 -4.37 4.73
N GLU A 40 -6.80 -5.39 3.94
CA GLU A 40 -5.92 -5.90 2.89
C GLU A 40 -6.70 -5.89 1.57
N ASP A 41 -6.02 -5.43 0.53
CA ASP A 41 -6.55 -5.37 -0.83
C ASP A 41 -5.84 -6.39 -1.71
N VAL A 42 -6.58 -6.99 -2.64
CA VAL A 42 -6.04 -7.91 -3.64
C VAL A 42 -6.66 -7.66 -4.99
N ALA A 43 -5.87 -7.78 -6.05
CA ALA A 43 -6.38 -7.78 -7.42
C ALA A 43 -5.65 -8.82 -8.29
N LEU A 44 -6.40 -9.45 -9.20
CA LEU A 44 -5.89 -10.48 -10.11
C LEU A 44 -5.22 -9.84 -11.33
N GLY A 45 -3.93 -9.50 -11.20
CA GLY A 45 -3.14 -8.84 -12.24
C GLY A 45 -3.24 -7.31 -12.23
N CYS A 46 -2.47 -6.63 -13.08
CA CYS A 46 -2.55 -5.18 -13.22
C CYS A 46 -3.81 -4.80 -14.01
N LEU A 47 -4.73 -4.06 -13.37
CA LEU A 47 -6.09 -3.81 -13.87
C LEU A 47 -6.92 -5.11 -13.99
N GLY A 48 -7.26 -5.69 -12.84
CA GLY A 48 -7.95 -6.98 -12.75
C GLY A 48 -9.10 -6.99 -11.76
N VAL A 49 -9.76 -8.14 -11.61
CA VAL A 49 -10.80 -8.32 -10.58
C VAL A 49 -10.17 -8.10 -9.21
N ALA A 50 -10.73 -7.16 -8.47
CA ALA A 50 -10.25 -6.67 -7.21
C ALA A 50 -11.27 -6.93 -6.10
N ALA A 51 -10.75 -7.22 -4.92
CA ALA A 51 -11.50 -7.37 -3.70
C ALA A 51 -10.70 -6.78 -2.53
N CYS A 52 -11.39 -6.40 -1.48
CA CYS A 52 -10.77 -6.07 -0.21
C CYS A 52 -11.37 -6.90 0.91
N GLY A 53 -10.61 -7.08 1.96
CA GLY A 53 -11.08 -7.67 3.20
C GLY A 53 -10.50 -6.94 4.39
N GLY A 54 -11.16 -7.07 5.52
CA GLY A 54 -10.63 -6.51 6.76
C GLY A 54 -11.04 -7.28 7.99
N ILE A 55 -10.24 -7.15 9.04
CA ILE A 55 -10.46 -7.75 10.35
C ILE A 55 -10.48 -6.65 11.40
N PHE A 56 -11.55 -6.64 12.20
CA PHE A 56 -11.69 -5.78 13.37
C PHE A 56 -11.12 -6.48 14.60
N ARG A 57 -10.24 -5.78 15.33
CA ARG A 57 -9.66 -6.25 16.59
C ARG A 57 -9.78 -5.20 17.68
N ASP A 58 -10.01 -5.61 18.91
CA ASP A 58 -9.95 -4.70 20.06
C ASP A 58 -8.51 -4.46 20.54
N SER A 59 -8.36 -3.67 21.60
CA SER A 59 -7.07 -3.40 22.26
C SER A 59 -6.46 -4.63 22.96
N PHE A 60 -7.23 -5.70 23.14
CA PHE A 60 -6.76 -6.99 23.67
C PHE A 60 -6.43 -7.99 22.56
N VAL A 61 -6.38 -7.53 21.30
CA VAL A 61 -6.10 -8.34 20.11
C VAL A 61 -7.21 -9.38 19.84
N ALA A 62 -8.37 -9.28 20.51
CA ALA A 62 -9.51 -10.15 20.24
C ALA A 62 -10.14 -9.79 18.89
N THR A 63 -10.48 -10.80 18.10
CA THR A 63 -11.17 -10.58 16.81
C THR A 63 -12.65 -10.34 17.06
N LEU A 64 -13.14 -9.17 16.66
CA LEU A 64 -14.54 -8.78 16.81
C LEU A 64 -15.37 -9.12 15.58
N GLY A 65 -14.74 -9.25 14.41
CA GLY A 65 -15.39 -9.59 13.17
C GLY A 65 -14.51 -9.36 11.95
N CYS A 66 -15.00 -9.73 10.78
CA CYS A 66 -14.34 -9.53 9.50
C CYS A 66 -15.33 -9.20 8.39
N PHE A 67 -14.82 -8.64 7.29
CA PHE A 67 -15.59 -8.45 6.06
C PHE A 67 -14.74 -8.83 4.85
N ALA A 68 -15.43 -9.15 3.77
CA ALA A 68 -14.87 -9.27 2.43
C ALA A 68 -15.81 -8.55 1.46
N ARG A 69 -15.25 -7.77 0.53
CA ARG A 69 -16.01 -6.98 -0.43
C ARG A 69 -15.37 -7.12 -1.81
N HIS A 70 -16.20 -7.47 -2.79
CA HIS A 70 -15.85 -7.37 -4.19
C HIS A 70 -15.86 -5.90 -4.63
N ILE A 71 -14.74 -5.42 -5.19
CA ILE A 71 -14.58 -4.03 -5.64
C ILE A 71 -14.94 -3.89 -7.13
N GLY A 72 -14.71 -4.93 -7.93
CA GLY A 72 -14.85 -4.88 -9.39
C GLY A 72 -13.48 -4.87 -10.08
N ILE A 73 -13.36 -4.22 -11.23
CA ILE A 73 -12.08 -4.13 -11.94
C ILE A 73 -11.29 -2.93 -11.43
N SER A 74 -10.10 -3.15 -10.87
CA SER A 74 -9.23 -2.09 -10.34
C SER A 74 -7.74 -2.44 -10.48
N PHE A 75 -6.87 -1.45 -10.26
CA PHE A 75 -5.42 -1.65 -10.22
C PHE A 75 -4.96 -2.23 -8.88
N VAL A 76 -3.92 -3.07 -8.89
CA VAL A 76 -3.26 -3.63 -7.69
C VAL A 76 -2.57 -2.54 -6.86
N PHE A 77 -2.11 -1.47 -7.50
CA PHE A 77 -1.37 -0.39 -6.86
C PHE A 77 -2.27 0.83 -6.75
N HIS A 78 -2.87 1.04 -5.58
CA HIS A 78 -3.26 2.39 -5.18
C HIS A 78 -2.13 2.92 -4.29
N ALA A 79 -1.36 3.87 -4.84
CA ALA A 79 -0.36 4.62 -4.06
C ALA A 79 -1.07 5.55 -3.05
#